data_AF-B0RFN1-F1
#
_entry.id   AF-B0RFN1-F1
#
_cell.length_a   1.000
_cell.length_b   1.000
_cell.length_c   1.000
_cell.angle_alpha   90.00
_cell.angle_beta   90.00
_cell.angle_gamma   90.00
#
_symmetry.space_group_name_H-M   'P 1'
#
loop_
_entity.id
_entity.type
_entity.pdbx_description
1 polymer ?
#
loop_
_entity_poly.entity_id
_entity_poly.type
_entity_poly.pdbx_seq_one_letter_code
_entity_poly.pdbx_strand_id
1 'polypeptide(L)' 'MRTAAITDPTTLGLVLREARLQRGMTQRELAAVLDVRQSYIAEMELGKSIKALERLFDFARETGLTLSADLVDDPDAR' A
#
# COMPACT_ATOMS: atom_id res chain seq x y z
N MET A 1 8.65 14.73 -1.49
CA MET A 1 8.90 13.44 -0.79
C MET A 1 8.21 13.52 0.54
N ARG A 2 7.17 12.71 0.74
CA ARG A 2 6.44 12.61 2.00
C ARG A 2 6.70 11.23 2.59
N THR A 3 7.06 11.19 3.87
CA THR A 3 7.22 9.96 4.63
C THR A 3 5.98 9.73 5.48
N ALA A 4 5.36 8.55 5.34
CA ALA A 4 4.23 8.12 6.17
C ALA A 4 4.62 6.91 7.01
N ALA A 5 4.37 6.97 8.32
CA ALA A 5 4.51 5.81 9.19
C ALA A 5 3.36 4.83 8.94
N ILE A 6 3.66 3.53 8.88
CA ILE A 6 2.68 2.47 8.61
C ILE A 6 2.58 1.59 9.84
N THR A 7 1.46 1.71 10.55
CA THR A 7 1.25 1.04 11.85
C THR A 7 0.26 -0.12 11.79
N ASP A 8 -0.55 -0.19 10.74
CA ASP A 8 -1.61 -1.18 10.58
C ASP A 8 -1.99 -1.40 9.10
N PRO A 9 -2.76 -2.47 8.79
CA PRO A 9 -3.16 -2.79 7.42
C PRO A 9 -3.98 -1.70 6.72
N THR A 10 -4.77 -0.93 7.48
CA THR A 10 -5.62 0.13 6.92
C THR A 10 -4.75 1.28 6.42
N THR A 11 -3.78 1.72 7.23
CA THR A 11 -2.81 2.73 6.82
C THR A 11 -2.01 2.28 5.60
N LEU A 12 -1.57 1.02 5.56
CA LEU A 12 -0.89 0.46 4.39
C LEU A 12 -1.76 0.55 3.14
N GLY A 13 -3.04 0.14 3.23
CA GLY A 13 -3.97 0.20 2.09
C GLY A 13 -4.15 1.61 1.53
N LEU A 14 -4.24 2.62 2.39
CA LEU A 14 -4.32 4.02 1.98
C LEU A 14 -3.06 4.49 1.24
N VAL A 15 -1.88 4.16 1.77
CA VAL A 15 -0.59 4.49 1.15
C VAL A 15 -0.45 3.82 -0.22
N LEU A 16 -0.82 2.54 -0.35
CA LEU A 16 -0.79 1.81 -1.63
C LEU A 16 -1.73 2.45 -2.66
N ARG A 17 -2.94 2.82 -2.23
CA ARG A 17 -3.90 3.52 -3.10
C ARG A 17 -3.36 4.86 -3.56
N GLU A 18 -2.77 5.64 -2.67
CA GLU A 18 -2.16 6.93 -3.01
C GLU A 18 -1.02 6.75 -4.03
N ALA A 19 -0.10 5.81 -3.78
CA ALA A 19 1.01 5.51 -4.68
C ALA A 19 0.54 5.11 -6.09
N ARG A 20 -0.57 4.35 -6.19
CA ARG A 20 -1.18 4.00 -7.47
C ARG A 20 -1.76 5.23 -8.17
N LEU A 21 -2.52 6.04 -7.46
CA LEU A 21 -3.19 7.22 -8.01
C LEU A 21 -2.18 8.29 -8.46
N GLN A 22 -1.07 8.47 -7.73
CA GLN A 22 0.01 9.38 -8.13
C GLN A 22 0.64 9.00 -9.48
N ARG A 23 0.59 7.72 -9.86
CA ARG A 23 1.03 7.25 -11.19
C ARG A 23 -0.06 7.27 -12.26
N GLY A 24 -1.23 7.86 -11.98
CA GLY A 24 -2.36 7.90 -12.90
C GLY A 24 -2.96 6.54 -13.23
N MET A 25 -2.64 5.49 -12.47
CA MET A 25 -3.07 4.12 -12.77
C MET A 25 -4.45 3.83 -12.16
N THR A 26 -5.31 3.16 -12.91
CA THR A 26 -6.49 2.46 -12.39
C THR A 26 -6.08 1.17 -11.69
N GLN A 27 -6.97 0.61 -10.85
CA GLN A 27 -6.72 -0.70 -10.22
C GLN A 27 -6.58 -1.82 -11.26
N ARG A 28 -7.28 -1.73 -12.40
CA ARG A 28 -7.19 -2.72 -13.49
C ARG A 28 -5.84 -2.68 -14.19
N GLU A 29 -5.30 -1.48 -14.45
CA GLU A 29 -3.99 -1.32 -15.06
C GLU A 29 -2.89 -1.84 -14.14
N LEU A 30 -2.92 -1.49 -12.86
CA LEU A 30 -1.96 -2.04 -11.90
C LEU A 30 -2.08 -3.56 -11.78
N ALA A 31 -3.29 -4.11 -11.77
CA ALA A 31 -3.52 -5.54 -11.72
C ALA A 31 -2.94 -6.27 -12.95
N ALA A 32 -3.06 -5.67 -14.14
CA ALA A 32 -2.48 -6.21 -15.36
C ALA A 32 -0.94 -6.19 -15.33
N VAL A 33 -0.34 -5.11 -14.80
CA VAL A 33 1.13 -5.02 -14.63
C VAL A 33 1.66 -6.06 -13.65
N LEU A 34 0.91 -6.34 -12.58
CA LEU A 34 1.30 -7.28 -11.53
C LEU A 34 0.86 -8.73 -11.79
N ASP A 35 0.18 -9.00 -12.91
CA ASP A 35 -0.43 -10.30 -13.24
C ASP A 35 -1.33 -10.86 -12.11
N VAL A 36 -2.22 -10.02 -11.59
CA VAL A 36 -3.19 -10.38 -10.55
C VAL A 36 -4.61 -9.98 -10.94
N ARG A 37 -5.60 -10.46 -10.19
CA ARG A 37 -6.99 -10.01 -10.36
C ARG A 37 -7.13 -8.59 -9.82
N GLN A 38 -7.93 -7.75 -10.47
CA GLN A 38 -8.22 -6.40 -9.96
C GLN A 38 -8.83 -6.40 -8.55
N SER A 39 -9.63 -7.43 -8.20
CA SER A 39 -10.17 -7.59 -6.85
C SER A 39 -9.08 -7.72 -5.79
N TYR A 40 -7.94 -8.33 -6.12
CA TYR A 40 -6.79 -8.43 -5.22
C TYR A 40 -6.19 -7.06 -4.92
N ILE A 41 -6.05 -6.19 -5.93
CA ILE A 41 -5.64 -4.79 -5.74
C ILE A 41 -6.62 -4.06 -4.83
N ALA A 42 -7.93 -4.20 -5.09
CA ALA A 42 -8.96 -3.57 -4.27
C ALA A 42 -8.92 -4.04 -2.81
N GLU A 43 -8.72 -5.33 -2.56
CA GLU A 43 -8.60 -5.86 -1.20
C GLU A 43 -7.36 -5.35 -0.47
N MET A 44 -6.21 -5.25 -1.15
CA MET A 44 -5.00 -4.64 -0.58
C MET A 44 -5.22 -3.16 -0.23
N GLU A 45 -5.84 -2.38 -1.12
CA GLU A 45 -6.11 -0.95 -0.88
C GLU A 45 -7.16 -0.70 0.20
N LEU A 46 -8.08 -1.64 0.42
CA LEU A 46 -9.03 -1.60 1.53
C LEU A 46 -8.40 -2.01 2.86
N GLY A 47 -7.12 -2.41 2.88
CA GLY A 47 -6.48 -2.98 4.07
C GLY A 47 -7.12 -4.29 4.50
N LYS A 48 -7.82 -4.99 3.59
CA LYS A 48 -8.53 -6.23 3.89
C LYS A 48 -7.46 -7.28 4.21
N SER A 49 -7.31 -7.53 5.50
CA SER A 49 -6.16 -8.22 6.05
C SER A 49 -6.08 -9.66 5.55
N ILE A 50 -5.11 -9.90 4.69
CA ILE A 50 -4.53 -11.22 4.53
C ILE A 50 -3.81 -11.47 5.86
N LYS A 51 -4.13 -12.54 6.61
CA LYS A 51 -3.54 -12.86 7.94
C LYS A 51 -2.02 -12.69 8.04
N ALA A 52 -1.30 -12.76 6.92
CA ALA A 52 0.12 -12.46 6.83
C ALA A 52 0.48 -11.00 7.21
N LEU A 53 -0.32 -10.01 6.79
CA LEU A 53 -0.10 -8.60 7.11
C LEU A 53 -0.33 -8.31 8.60
N GLU A 54 -1.40 -8.85 9.20
CA GLU A 54 -1.59 -8.79 10.65
C GLU A 54 -0.36 -9.29 11.41
N ARG A 55 0.14 -10.48 11.05
CA ARG A 55 1.34 -11.05 11.66
C ARG A 55 2.59 -10.22 11.44
N LEU A 56 2.71 -9.55 10.30
CA LEU A 56 3.81 -8.63 10.02
C LEU A 56 3.76 -7.43 10.96
N PHE A 57 2.58 -6.85 11.20
CA PHE A 57 2.43 -5.72 12.13
C PHE A 57 2.61 -6.14 13.60
N ASP A 58 2.16 -7.34 13.98
CA ASP A 58 2.47 -7.92 15.29
C ASP A 58 3.98 -8.09 15.46
N PHE A 59 4.65 -8.69 14.48
CA PHE A 59 6.10 -8.85 14.49
C PHE A 59 6.82 -7.50 14.62
N ALA A 60 6.37 -6.49 13.88
CA ALA A 60 6.95 -5.15 13.95
C ALA A 60 6.84 -4.55 15.36
N ARG A 61 5.66 -4.67 16.00
CA ARG A 61 5.44 -4.23 17.39
C ARG A 61 6.34 -4.96 18.38
N GLU A 62 6.41 -6.28 18.31
CA GLU A 62 7.17 -7.09 19.27
C GLU A 62 8.69 -6.93 19.13
N THR A 63 9.17 -6.58 17.93
CA THR A 63 10.60 -6.44 17.66
C THR A 63 11.11 -4.99 17.69
N GLY A 64 10.22 -4.01 17.79
CA GLY A 64 10.56 -2.59 17.66
C GLY A 64 10.88 -2.16 16.22
N LEU A 65 10.58 -3.00 15.23
CA LEU A 65 10.74 -2.66 13.81
C LEU A 65 9.69 -1.61 13.41
N THR A 66 10.14 -0.57 12.70
CA THR A 66 9.26 0.48 12.19
C THR A 66 9.11 0.33 10.68
N LEU A 67 7.87 0.44 10.18
CA LEU A 67 7.57 0.48 8.76
C LEU A 67 7.21 1.91 8.35
N SER A 68 7.80 2.39 7.27
CA SER A 68 7.49 3.68 6.66
C SER A 68 7.48 3.56 5.15
N ALA A 69 6.68 4.42 4.49
CA ALA A 69 6.72 4.59 3.05
C ALA A 69 7.15 6.00 2.69
N ASP A 70 8.07 6.10 1.73
CA ASP A 70 8.44 7.35 1.09
C ASP A 70 7.73 7.44 -0.25
N LEU A 71 6.79 8.38 -0.34
CA LEU A 71 6.08 8.69 -1.56
C LEU A 71 6.81 9.83 -2.25
N VAL A 72 7.23 9.57 -3.49
CA VAL A 72 7.75 10.60 -4.38
C VAL A 72 6.56 11.29 -5.01
N ASP A 73 6.37 12.57 -4.70
CA ASP A 73 5.40 13.39 -5.42
C ASP A 73 5.84 13.43 -6.89
N ASP A 74 4.98 12.98 -7.81
CA ASP A 74 5.25 13.07 -9.24
C ASP A 74 5.13 14.55 -9.65
N PRO A 75 6.23 15.22 -10.06
CA PRO A 75 6.19 16.62 -10.48
C PRO A 75 5.37 16.83 -11.77
N ASP A 76 5.10 15.77 -12.53
CA ASP A 76 4.47 15.81 -13.85
C ASP A 76 3.07 15.15 -13.89
N ALA A 77 2.48 14.81 -12.74
CA ALA A 77 1.09 14.34 -12.66
C ALA A 77 0.12 15.45 -13.10
N ARG A 78 -0.12 15.52 -14.42
CA ARG A 78 -1.15 16.35 -15.07
C ARG A 78 -2.50 15.65 -15.14
#